data_AF-A0A7J6VX28-F1
#
_entry.id   AF-A0A7J6VX28-F1
#
_cell.length_a   1.000
_cell.length_b   1.000
_cell.length_c   1.000
_cell.angle_alpha   90.00
_cell.angle_beta   90.00
_cell.angle_gamma   90.00
#
_symmetry.space_group_name_H-M   'P 1'
#
loop_
_entity.id
_entity.type
_entity.pdbx_description
1 polymer ?
#
loop_
_entity_poly.entity_id
_entity_poly.type
_entity_poly.pdbx_seq_one_letter_code
_entity_poly.pdbx_strand_id
1 'polypeptide(L)' 'MLKDAGFDDVIAEDRTDQFVKVLQKELDSLEKEKDDFISDFSEEDYDEIVSGWKSKLVRSSSAGEQRWGLFIATKK' A
#
# COMPACT_ATOMS: atom_id res chain seq x y z
N MET A 1 -6.19 21.95 -6.16
CA MET A 1 -5.73 21.91 -4.76
C MET A 1 -4.28 22.36 -4.58
N LEU A 2 -3.26 21.62 -5.05
CA LEU A 2 -1.84 22.01 -4.83
C LEU A 2 -1.44 23.28 -5.60
N LYS A 3 -1.81 23.39 -6.88
CA LYS A 3 -1.62 24.62 -7.67
C LYS A 3 -2.38 25.81 -7.04
N ASP A 4 -3.62 25.57 -6.61
CA ASP A 4 -4.46 26.59 -5.97
C ASP A 4 -3.89 27.04 -4.62
N ALA A 5 -3.09 26.20 -3.95
CA ALA A 5 -2.38 26.53 -2.72
C ALA A 5 -1.05 27.28 -2.96
N GLY A 6 -0.73 27.62 -4.22
CA GLY A 6 0.45 28.40 -4.59
C GLY A 6 1.73 27.59 -4.76
N PHE A 7 1.63 26.27 -4.93
CA PHE A 7 2.78 25.44 -5.30
C PHE A 7 3.01 25.44 -6.82
N ASP A 8 4.28 25.57 -7.20
CA ASP A 8 4.79 25.43 -8.56
C ASP A 8 5.30 23.99 -8.80
N ASP A 9 5.62 23.66 -10.06
CA ASP A 9 6.22 22.38 -10.48
C ASP A 9 5.52 21.12 -9.93
N VAL A 10 4.18 21.16 -9.86
CA VAL A 10 3.39 20.05 -9.31
C VAL A 10 3.44 18.82 -10.22
N ILE A 11 4.03 17.75 -9.72
CA ILE A 11 4.05 16.40 -10.29
C ILE A 11 3.05 15.54 -9.50
N ALA A 12 2.16 14.85 -10.21
CA ALA A 12 1.22 13.88 -9.65
C ALA A 12 1.35 12.57 -10.42
N GLU A 13 1.80 11.52 -9.74
CA GLU A 13 1.98 10.19 -10.33
C GLU A 13 1.04 9.19 -9.67
N ASP A 14 0.39 8.35 -10.49
CA ASP A 14 -0.28 7.15 -10.01
C ASP A 14 0.76 6.03 -9.88
N ARG A 15 1.03 5.63 -8.64
CA ARG A 15 1.97 4.55 -8.28
C ARG A 15 1.24 3.32 -7.75
N THR A 16 -0.04 3.15 -8.08
CA THR A 16 -0.84 1.99 -7.63
C THR A 16 -0.22 0.66 -8.06
N ASP A 17 0.39 0.58 -9.26
CA ASP A 17 1.09 -0.64 -9.69
C ASP A 17 2.30 -0.97 -8.81
N GLN A 18 3.05 0.05 -8.38
CA GLN A 18 4.15 -0.13 -7.44
C GLN A 18 3.62 -0.60 -6.08
N PHE A 19 2.51 -0.02 -5.62
CA PHE A 19 1.84 -0.42 -4.37
C PHE A 19 1.50 -1.90 -4.35
N VAL A 20 0.81 -2.36 -5.39
CA VAL A 20 0.33 -3.74 -5.51
C VAL A 20 1.50 -4.72 -5.51
N LYS A 21 2.59 -4.40 -6.22
CA LYS A 21 3.81 -5.22 -6.24
C LYS A 21 4.48 -5.34 -4.87
N VAL A 22 4.56 -4.23 -4.13
CA VAL A 22 5.13 -4.22 -2.78
C VAL A 22 4.25 -5.05 -1.84
N LEU A 23 2.94 -4.79 -1.81
CA LEU A 23 1.99 -5.53 -0.99
C LEU A 23 2.04 -7.04 -1.24
N GLN A 24 2.08 -7.46 -2.51
CA GLN A 24 2.16 -8.88 -2.85
C GLN A 24 3.47 -9.49 -2.34
N LYS A 25 4.61 -8.81 -2.54
CA LYS A 25 5.91 -9.29 -2.08
C LYS A 25 5.98 -9.41 -0.55
N GLU A 26 5.45 -8.42 0.17
CA GLU A 26 5.43 -8.46 1.63
C GLU A 26 4.52 -9.59 2.13
N LEU A 27 3.34 -9.77 1.51
CA LEU A 27 2.43 -10.87 1.85
C LEU A 27 3.09 -12.24 1.63
N ASP A 28 3.75 -12.43 0.49
CA ASP A 28 4.48 -13.66 0.17
C ASP A 28 5.63 -13.94 1.16
N SER A 29 6.19 -12.89 1.77
CA SER A 29 7.26 -13.02 2.78
C SER A 29 6.67 -13.40 4.14
N LEU A 30 5.58 -12.74 4.53
CA LEU A 30 4.85 -13.03 5.77
C LEU A 30 4.28 -14.46 5.77
N GLU A 31 3.72 -14.93 4.65
CA GLU A 31 3.18 -16.29 4.54
C GLU A 31 4.29 -17.37 4.64
N LYS A 32 5.54 -17.05 4.27
CA LYS A 32 6.69 -17.97 4.41
C LYS A 32 7.21 -18.05 5.84
N GLU A 33 7.12 -16.95 6.58
CA GLU A 33 7.59 -16.81 7.96
C GLU A 33 6.41 -16.90 8.96
N LYS A 34 5.32 -17.56 8.56
CA LYS A 34 4.07 -17.67 9.35
C LYS A 34 4.32 -18.18 10.76
N ASP A 35 5.07 -19.27 10.91
CA ASP A 35 5.28 -19.92 12.20
C ASP A 35 6.09 -19.03 13.16
N ASP A 36 7.11 -18.35 12.63
CA ASP A 36 7.92 -17.39 13.39
C ASP A 36 7.08 -16.18 13.81
N PHE A 37 6.25 -15.66 12.89
CA PHE A 37 5.34 -14.55 13.19
C PHE A 37 4.32 -14.93 14.28
N ILE A 38 3.68 -16.10 14.18
CA ILE A 38 2.70 -16.56 15.18
C ILE A 38 3.36 -16.79 16.54
N SER A 39 4.61 -17.25 16.55
CA SER A 39 5.39 -17.40 17.79
C SER A 39 5.65 -16.06 18.48
N ASP A 40 5.93 -15.00 17.72
CA ASP A 40 6.27 -13.68 18.25
C ASP A 40 5.03 -12.82 18.59
N PHE A 41 3.90 -13.06 17.91
CA PHE A 41 2.67 -12.28 18.03
C PHE A 41 1.49 -13.19 18.43
N SER A 42 0.66 -13.58 17.46
CA SER A 42 -0.43 -14.54 17.63
C SER A 42 -0.97 -14.98 16.26
N GLU A 43 -1.77 -16.04 16.23
CA GLU A 43 -2.49 -16.46 15.03
C GLU A 43 -3.56 -15.42 14.61
N GLU A 44 -4.19 -14.75 15.59
CA GLU A 44 -5.18 -13.70 15.33
C GLU A 44 -4.55 -12.49 14.64
N ASP A 45 -3.39 -12.02 15.14
CA ASP A 45 -2.64 -10.92 14.52
C ASP A 45 -2.24 -11.24 13.07
N TYR A 46 -1.81 -12.49 12.84
CA TYR A 46 -1.46 -12.96 11.50
C TYR A 46 -2.67 -12.91 10.56
N ASP A 47 -3.81 -13.45 11.00
CA ASP A 47 -5.03 -13.50 10.21
C ASP A 47 -5.59 -12.09 9.92
N GLU A 48 -5.52 -11.17 10.88
CA GLU A 48 -5.90 -9.77 10.67
C GLU A 48 -5.02 -9.06 9.63
N ILE A 49 -3.69 -9.25 9.68
CA ILE A 49 -2.77 -8.65 8.71
C ILE A 49 -3.01 -9.21 7.32
N VAL A 50 -3.06 -10.55 7.19
CA VAL A 50 -3.24 -11.24 5.92
C VAL A 50 -4.57 -10.87 5.27
N SER A 51 -5.67 -10.89 6.04
CA SER A 51 -6.99 -10.51 5.55
C SER A 51 -7.02 -9.05 5.12
N GLY A 52 -6.48 -8.14 5.92
CA GLY A 52 -6.40 -6.71 5.61
C GLY A 52 -5.61 -6.43 4.33
N TRP A 53 -4.49 -7.13 4.11
CA TRP A 53 -3.65 -6.96 2.92
C TRP A 53 -4.29 -7.56 1.68
N LYS A 54 -4.93 -8.73 1.78
CA LYS A 54 -5.74 -9.31 0.69
C LYS A 54 -6.88 -8.37 0.29
N SER A 55 -7.57 -7.76 1.24
CA SER A 55 -8.61 -6.75 0.95
C SER A 55 -8.02 -5.49 0.29
N LYS A 56 -6.83 -5.02 0.69
CA LYS A 56 -6.15 -3.88 0.02
C LYS A 56 -5.76 -4.22 -1.41
N LEU A 57 -5.29 -5.44 -1.68
CA LEU A 57 -4.97 -5.90 -3.04
C LEU A 57 -6.22 -5.91 -3.93
N VAL A 58 -7.35 -6.44 -3.45
CA VAL A 58 -8.61 -6.43 -4.23
C VAL A 58 -9.06 -5.01 -4.57
N ARG A 59 -9.03 -4.11 -3.58
CA ARG A 59 -9.42 -2.71 -3.77
C ARG A 59 -8.50 -1.94 -4.72
N SER A 60 -7.20 -2.23 -4.69
CA SER A 60 -6.20 -1.53 -5.48
C SER A 60 -6.06 -2.08 -6.90
N SER A 61 -6.20 -3.40 -7.08
CA SER A 61 -5.93 -4.08 -8.36
C SER A 61 -7.20 -4.25 -9.21
N SER A 62 -8.29 -4.73 -8.61
CA SER A 62 -9.50 -5.14 -9.34
C SER A 62 -10.63 -4.13 -9.27
N ALA A 63 -10.83 -3.47 -8.12
CA ALA A 63 -11.94 -2.53 -7.94
C ALA A 63 -11.58 -1.08 -8.32
N GLY A 64 -10.29 -0.74 -8.31
CA GLY A 64 -9.80 0.62 -8.57
C GLY A 64 -10.22 1.66 -7.51
N GLU A 65 -10.73 1.19 -6.37
CA GLU A 65 -11.26 1.98 -5.25
C GLU A 65 -10.16 2.61 -4.40
N GLN A 66 -8.98 1.96 -4.38
CA GLN A 66 -7.82 2.41 -3.62
C GLN A 66 -6.63 2.66 -4.56
N ARG A 67 -6.00 3.83 -4.47
CA ARG A 67 -4.85 4.20 -5.29
C ARG A 67 -3.72 4.77 -4.45
N TRP A 68 -2.49 4.66 -4.94
CA TRP A 68 -1.34 5.33 -4.34
C TRP A 68 -0.89 6.47 -5.25
N GLY A 69 -1.21 7.70 -4.86
CA GLY A 69 -0.70 8.90 -5.52
C GLY A 69 0.61 9.40 -4.91
N LEU A 70 1.62 9.69 -5.72
CA LEU A 70 2.79 10.47 -5.33
C LEU A 70 2.62 11.91 -5.83
N PHE A 71 2.73 12.86 -4.93
CA PHE A 71 2.64 14.28 -5.24
C PHE A 71 3.95 14.96 -4.82
N ILE A 72 4.62 15.61 -5.77
CA ILE A 72 5.84 16.41 -5.54
C ILE A 72 5.55 17.81 -6.05
N ALA A 73 5.92 18.84 -5.28
CA ALA A 73 5.75 20.22 -5.70
C ALA A 73 6.80 21.11 -5.03
N THR A 74 7.07 22.26 -5.64
CA THR A 74 8.01 23.26 -5.12
C THR A 74 7.25 24.51 -4.69
N LYS A 75 7.77 25.20 -3.67
CA LYS A 75 7.28 26.52 -3.28
C LYS A 75 8.42 27.50 -3.52
N LYS A 76 8.14 28.56 -4.27
CA LYS A 76 9.07 29.67 -4.46
C LYS A 76 9.13 30.56 -3.23
#